data_AF-A0A4S9W6P6-F1
#
_entry.id   AF-A0A4S9W6P6-F1
#
_cell.length_a   1.000
_cell.length_b   1.000
_cell.length_c   1.000
_cell.angle_alpha   90.00
_cell.angle_beta   90.00
_cell.angle_gamma   90.00
#
_symmetry.space_group_name_H-M   'P 1'
#
loop_
_entity.id
_entity.type
_entity.pdbx_description
1 polymer ?
#
loop_
_entity_poly.entity_id
_entity_poly.type
_entity_poly.pdbx_seq_one_letter_code
_entity_poly.pdbx_strand_id
1 'polypeptide(L)'
;MSTPQQRPGFSRVDTDMASGIELQSTREHNSKAPLSSGLEVPTPDTKSGATDGDVKEVYPYQGSDDYSVHEGITTGEYIAEEHKIVETAEDIVNQVLSVEDDPSLNPWTFRMMFLGFGLSIFASVLQEIFYFKPQTIYVSSVFLCVIAYVLGEAMAKVLPSKGVLGKYLNPHPFNMKEHAAITLMASAAGQSALSTEVLAAQELWYGGYPSKVLGVFITLSSQLIGYGIAGLLREVLVYPTKMLWPINLPVTTLLESLHKDKVAAKQRIKLFYIVFIVVFVWEVFPEYLFPVLEGVSIFCLADQKNLVFTNLFGGASGNEGLGILSFCFDWQYVASLGSPLWLPLETMTNNLVGYIGCVILFMGLYYGNLWRAQDFPFLAQVLFTGESNGTYYAEYNQTLILNSKMEIDQTLLDTVGPPYLTATYIGYLITSNMGFTATFVHMLLWNYEEIKAGWAWAKPSNLRKLFRLQTYKFWQNQETPEERLTRKESDPNLDPHYKLMLRNLYPEVPTWWWGIVVVISWALGLGCLYGMDSTLPWWGFVMSTVLTFICVLFFGAQMGITGFQFNIQPICQMLAGYMFQGRPLANMVRDMILSFVLLR
;
A
#
# COMPACT_ATOMS: atom_id res chain seq x y z
N MET A 1 28.10 16.73 -35.42
CA MET A 1 26.95 17.43 -36.05
C MET A 1 25.70 16.64 -35.74
N SER A 2 25.00 17.05 -34.69
CA SER A 2 23.65 16.58 -34.33
C SER A 2 23.13 17.59 -33.30
N THR A 3 22.17 18.38 -33.73
CA THR A 3 21.51 19.48 -33.03
C THR A 3 20.84 19.01 -31.73
N PRO A 4 20.93 19.75 -30.62
CA PRO A 4 20.10 19.49 -29.44
C PRO A 4 18.69 20.03 -29.68
N GLN A 5 17.68 19.17 -29.53
CA GLN A 5 16.27 19.57 -29.52
C GLN A 5 15.99 20.46 -28.30
N GLN A 6 15.51 21.68 -28.56
CA GLN A 6 14.94 22.59 -27.56
C GLN A 6 13.69 21.95 -26.95
N ARG A 7 13.65 21.87 -25.62
CA ARG A 7 12.42 21.57 -24.86
C ARG A 7 11.59 22.86 -24.74
N PRO A 8 10.25 22.82 -24.85
CA PRO A 8 9.43 24.02 -24.81
C PRO A 8 9.40 24.60 -23.39
N GLY A 9 9.79 25.87 -23.27
CA GLY A 9 9.60 26.64 -22.05
C GLY A 9 8.12 26.97 -21.83
N PHE A 10 7.69 26.90 -20.58
CA PHE A 10 6.38 27.39 -20.17
C PHE A 10 6.35 28.92 -20.22
N SER A 11 5.76 29.48 -21.28
CA SER A 11 5.35 30.88 -21.34
C SER A 11 3.87 30.99 -21.00
N ARG A 12 3.54 31.72 -19.93
CA ARG A 12 2.18 32.19 -19.63
C ARG A 12 1.66 32.99 -20.83
N VAL A 13 0.56 32.54 -21.44
CA VAL A 13 -0.18 33.30 -22.44
C VAL A 13 -1.34 33.97 -21.73
N ASP A 14 -1.24 35.29 -21.58
CA ASP A 14 -2.34 36.15 -21.16
C ASP A 14 -3.39 36.21 -22.27
N THR A 15 -4.65 35.97 -21.94
CA THR A 15 -5.79 36.38 -22.76
C THR A 15 -6.79 37.14 -21.90
N ASP A 16 -6.62 38.46 -21.89
CA ASP A 16 -7.72 39.41 -21.70
C ASP A 16 -8.59 39.39 -22.97
N MET A 17 -9.91 39.17 -22.82
CA MET A 17 -10.91 39.90 -23.64
C MET A 17 -12.34 39.78 -23.08
N ALA A 18 -12.88 40.95 -22.74
CA ALA A 18 -14.25 41.45 -23.00
C ALA A 18 -15.46 40.92 -22.19
N SER A 19 -15.78 41.69 -21.13
CA SER A 19 -17.01 42.48 -20.93
C SER A 19 -18.39 41.97 -21.38
N GLY A 20 -19.33 41.97 -20.42
CA GLY A 20 -20.64 42.61 -20.56
C GLY A 20 -21.86 41.68 -20.59
N ILE A 21 -22.69 41.75 -19.54
CA ILE A 21 -24.16 41.99 -19.58
C ILE A 21 -24.65 42.03 -18.13
N GLU A 22 -25.12 43.21 -17.70
CA GLU A 22 -25.97 43.42 -16.52
C GLU A 22 -27.40 42.96 -16.82
N LEU A 23 -28.10 42.41 -15.81
CA LEU A 23 -29.55 42.51 -15.71
C LEU A 23 -29.97 42.56 -14.23
N GLN A 24 -30.69 43.63 -13.88
CA GLN A 24 -31.17 43.99 -12.56
C GLN A 24 -32.45 43.22 -12.15
N SER A 25 -32.61 43.10 -10.83
CA SER A 25 -33.85 43.30 -10.05
C SER A 25 -35.01 42.31 -10.18
N THR A 26 -35.32 41.63 -9.08
CA THR A 26 -36.66 41.73 -8.46
C THR A 26 -36.65 41.35 -6.97
N ARG A 27 -37.52 42.04 -6.23
CA ARG A 27 -37.66 42.15 -4.78
C ARG A 27 -38.58 41.06 -4.18
N GLU A 28 -38.31 40.77 -2.90
CA GLU A 28 -39.23 40.50 -1.77
C GLU A 28 -40.12 39.23 -1.76
N HIS A 29 -39.95 38.36 -0.73
CA HIS A 29 -40.82 38.40 0.46
C HIS A 29 -40.32 37.53 1.63
N ASN A 30 -40.76 37.93 2.83
CA ASN A 30 -40.37 37.54 4.18
C ASN A 30 -40.87 36.15 4.64
N SER A 31 -40.17 35.54 5.60
CA SER A 31 -40.74 35.21 6.94
C SER A 31 -39.71 34.52 7.85
N LYS A 32 -39.63 34.97 9.12
CA LYS A 32 -38.75 34.52 10.20
C LYS A 32 -39.53 33.70 11.26
N ALA A 33 -38.94 32.57 11.69
CA ALA A 33 -38.84 31.99 13.06
C ALA A 33 -40.14 31.58 13.83
N PRO A 34 -40.09 30.88 15.00
CA PRO A 34 -38.99 30.21 15.74
C PRO A 34 -39.29 28.76 16.27
N LEU A 35 -38.30 28.19 16.98
CA LEU A 35 -38.29 26.94 17.77
C LEU A 35 -39.23 26.94 19.01
N SER A 36 -39.68 25.75 19.43
CA SER A 36 -40.05 25.45 20.82
C SER A 36 -39.81 23.97 21.23
N SER A 37 -38.94 23.81 22.23
CA SER A 37 -38.97 22.92 23.42
C SER A 37 -39.58 21.51 23.42
N GLY A 38 -38.72 20.55 23.81
CA GLY A 38 -38.92 19.66 24.96
C GLY A 38 -39.54 18.29 24.72
N LEU A 39 -38.82 17.21 25.05
CA LEU A 39 -39.39 16.05 25.77
C LEU A 39 -38.30 15.16 26.38
N GLU A 40 -38.63 14.61 27.54
CA GLU A 40 -37.77 14.04 28.59
C GLU A 40 -37.32 12.58 28.34
N VAL A 41 -36.24 12.19 29.02
CA VAL A 41 -35.70 10.82 29.14
C VAL A 41 -36.29 10.15 30.39
N PRO A 42 -36.70 8.87 30.35
CA PRO A 42 -36.94 8.10 31.57
C PRO A 42 -35.87 7.01 31.79
N THR A 43 -35.29 7.02 32.99
CA THR A 43 -34.68 5.86 33.66
C THR A 43 -35.74 5.04 34.40
N PRO A 44 -35.52 3.73 34.64
CA PRO A 44 -35.79 3.23 35.99
C PRO A 44 -34.82 2.13 36.51
N ASP A 45 -34.35 2.38 37.74
CA ASP A 45 -34.28 1.55 38.96
C ASP A 45 -34.03 0.01 38.97
N THR A 46 -33.09 -0.33 39.86
CA THR A 46 -32.71 -1.60 40.50
C THR A 46 -33.81 -2.45 41.15
N LYS A 47 -33.69 -3.79 41.09
CA LYS A 47 -33.78 -4.76 42.24
C LYS A 47 -33.48 -6.24 41.88
N SER A 48 -32.49 -6.81 42.59
CA SER A 48 -32.37 -8.15 43.23
C SER A 48 -32.81 -9.47 42.56
N GLY A 49 -31.95 -10.50 42.65
CA GLY A 49 -32.35 -11.89 42.91
C GLY A 49 -31.65 -12.98 42.08
N ALA A 50 -30.89 -13.86 42.72
CA ALA A 50 -30.24 -15.05 42.13
C ALA A 50 -31.20 -16.26 42.04
N THR A 51 -31.02 -17.15 41.04
CA THR A 51 -30.88 -18.63 41.15
C THR A 51 -30.99 -19.36 39.79
N ASP A 52 -29.99 -20.21 39.52
CA ASP A 52 -29.96 -21.58 38.98
C ASP A 52 -30.83 -22.08 37.79
N GLY A 53 -30.16 -22.83 36.90
CA GLY A 53 -30.64 -23.97 36.08
C GLY A 53 -31.81 -23.81 35.09
N ASP A 54 -31.56 -23.99 33.79
CA ASP A 54 -32.17 -25.11 33.03
C ASP A 54 -31.78 -25.12 31.53
N VAL A 55 -31.44 -26.32 31.06
CA VAL A 55 -31.21 -26.74 29.68
C VAL A 55 -32.53 -26.68 28.90
N LYS A 56 -32.53 -26.17 27.65
CA LYS A 56 -33.64 -26.38 26.72
C LYS A 56 -33.18 -26.88 25.35
N GLU A 57 -33.83 -27.97 24.96
CA GLU A 57 -33.64 -28.81 23.78
C GLU A 57 -34.02 -28.13 22.46
N VAL A 58 -33.38 -28.60 21.38
CA VAL A 58 -33.61 -28.22 19.98
C VAL A 58 -34.72 -29.08 19.38
N TYR A 59 -35.73 -28.48 18.76
CA TYR A 59 -36.73 -29.19 17.94
C TYR A 59 -36.35 -29.17 16.44
N PRO A 60 -36.60 -30.25 15.68
CA PRO A 60 -36.32 -30.30 14.25
C PRO A 60 -37.48 -29.75 13.43
N TYR A 61 -37.20 -28.91 12.42
CA TYR A 61 -38.22 -28.37 11.52
C TYR A 61 -38.41 -29.29 10.30
N GLN A 62 -39.67 -29.72 10.09
CA GLN A 62 -40.14 -30.48 8.92
C GLN A 62 -40.41 -29.54 7.75
N GLY A 63 -40.00 -29.95 6.55
CA GLY A 63 -40.29 -29.21 5.32
C GLY A 63 -41.73 -29.34 4.85
N SER A 64 -42.22 -28.27 4.21
CA SER A 64 -43.30 -28.33 3.23
C SER A 64 -43.17 -27.16 2.27
N ASP A 65 -43.14 -27.49 0.98
CA ASP A 65 -43.15 -26.59 -0.16
C ASP A 65 -44.42 -25.73 -0.20
N ASP A 66 -44.30 -24.43 -0.50
CA ASP A 66 -45.26 -23.78 -1.38
C ASP A 66 -44.64 -22.57 -2.08
N TYR A 67 -44.79 -22.51 -3.40
CA TYR A 67 -44.34 -21.44 -4.27
C TYR A 67 -45.48 -20.43 -4.47
N SER A 68 -45.28 -19.17 -4.07
CA SER A 68 -46.04 -18.05 -4.64
C SER A 68 -45.19 -16.78 -4.72
N VAL A 69 -44.94 -16.36 -5.95
CA VAL A 69 -44.30 -15.09 -6.32
C VAL A 69 -45.30 -13.96 -6.07
N HIS A 70 -44.99 -13.05 -5.15
CA HIS A 70 -45.50 -11.68 -5.19
C HIS A 70 -44.43 -10.69 -4.74
N GLU A 71 -44.13 -9.76 -5.64
CA GLU A 71 -43.31 -8.57 -5.40
C GLU A 71 -43.91 -7.72 -4.28
N GLY A 72 -43.09 -7.41 -3.29
CA GLY A 72 -43.39 -6.50 -2.20
C GLY A 72 -42.16 -6.33 -1.33
N ILE A 73 -41.51 -5.18 -1.44
CA ILE A 73 -40.37 -4.76 -0.62
C ILE A 73 -40.76 -4.93 0.85
N THR A 74 -40.19 -5.94 1.50
CA THR A 74 -40.22 -6.12 2.96
C THR A 74 -38.79 -6.31 3.42
N THR A 75 -38.13 -5.17 3.65
CA THR A 75 -37.09 -5.03 4.68
C THR A 75 -37.67 -5.55 5.99
N GLY A 76 -37.33 -6.78 6.38
CA GLY A 76 -37.81 -7.36 7.62
C GLY A 76 -37.72 -8.87 7.68
N GLU A 77 -36.50 -9.41 7.62
CA GLU A 77 -36.06 -10.60 8.37
C GLU A 77 -34.56 -10.85 8.13
N TYR A 78 -33.77 -9.81 8.39
CA TYR A 78 -32.47 -10.05 9.02
C TYR A 78 -32.79 -10.03 10.51
N ILE A 79 -32.81 -11.20 11.14
CA ILE A 79 -32.76 -11.26 12.59
C ILE A 79 -31.53 -10.46 12.97
N ALA A 80 -31.77 -9.34 13.65
CA ALA A 80 -30.76 -8.54 14.28
C ALA A 80 -30.05 -9.44 15.30
N GLU A 81 -29.00 -10.14 14.86
CA GLU A 81 -27.86 -10.37 15.73
C GLU A 81 -27.50 -8.99 16.27
N GLU A 82 -27.55 -8.83 17.60
CA GLU A 82 -27.12 -7.62 18.29
C GLU A 82 -25.91 -7.06 17.54
N HIS A 83 -26.04 -5.89 16.93
CA HIS A 83 -24.90 -5.16 16.41
C HIS A 83 -24.01 -4.86 17.62
N LYS A 84 -23.10 -5.79 17.95
CA LYS A 84 -21.99 -5.53 18.83
C LYS A 84 -21.31 -4.31 18.24
N ILE A 85 -21.26 -3.25 19.04
CA ILE A 85 -20.51 -2.04 18.70
C ILE A 85 -19.10 -2.53 18.39
N VAL A 86 -18.66 -2.27 17.16
CA VAL A 86 -17.37 -2.71 16.66
C VAL A 86 -16.32 -1.84 17.33
N GLU A 87 -15.73 -2.33 18.42
CA GLU A 87 -14.72 -1.60 19.20
C GLU A 87 -13.31 -2.10 18.90
N THR A 88 -13.16 -3.40 18.58
CA THR A 88 -11.85 -4.03 18.40
C THR A 88 -11.63 -4.49 16.96
N ALA A 89 -10.35 -4.56 16.54
CA ALA A 89 -9.96 -5.17 15.26
C ALA A 89 -10.53 -6.60 15.09
N GLU A 90 -10.64 -7.36 16.19
CA GLU A 90 -11.25 -8.69 16.20
C GLU A 90 -12.75 -8.66 15.84
N ASP A 91 -13.49 -7.65 16.30
CA ASP A 91 -14.92 -7.50 15.99
C ASP A 91 -15.12 -7.16 14.50
N ILE A 92 -14.23 -6.33 13.93
CA ILE A 92 -14.24 -6.03 12.49
C ILE A 92 -14.02 -7.32 11.70
N VAL A 93 -12.97 -8.08 12.02
CA VAL A 93 -12.61 -9.32 11.30
C VAL A 93 -13.75 -10.33 11.39
N ASN A 94 -14.27 -10.58 12.59
CA ASN A 94 -15.30 -11.60 12.81
C ASN A 94 -16.67 -11.23 12.23
N GLN A 95 -17.01 -9.93 12.13
CA GLN A 95 -18.26 -9.51 11.48
C GLN A 95 -18.13 -9.45 9.96
N VAL A 96 -16.95 -9.11 9.44
CA VAL A 96 -16.74 -8.90 8.00
C VAL A 96 -16.40 -10.21 7.28
N LEU A 97 -15.74 -11.15 7.96
CA LEU A 97 -15.30 -12.43 7.42
C LEU A 97 -15.88 -13.58 8.24
N SER A 98 -16.40 -14.58 7.54
CA SER A 98 -16.87 -15.78 8.21
C SER A 98 -15.78 -16.71 8.67
N VAL A 99 -16.07 -17.45 9.74
CA VAL A 99 -15.18 -18.47 10.32
C VAL A 99 -15.54 -19.86 9.76
N GLU A 100 -15.93 -19.93 8.50
CA GLU A 100 -16.29 -21.18 7.80
C GLU A 100 -15.25 -21.48 6.71
N ASP A 101 -14.75 -22.72 6.68
CA ASP A 101 -13.83 -23.19 5.64
C ASP A 101 -14.13 -24.65 5.29
N ASP A 102 -14.11 -24.96 3.99
CA ASP A 102 -14.27 -26.31 3.44
C ASP A 102 -12.90 -26.84 2.98
N PRO A 103 -12.28 -27.78 3.72
CA PRO A 103 -10.96 -28.33 3.39
C PRO A 103 -10.92 -29.13 2.09
N SER A 104 -12.05 -29.58 1.57
CA SER A 104 -12.12 -30.44 0.37
C SER A 104 -11.87 -29.69 -0.94
N LEU A 105 -12.01 -28.35 -0.92
CA LEU A 105 -11.83 -27.51 -2.09
C LEU A 105 -10.35 -27.44 -2.49
N ASN A 106 -10.06 -27.83 -3.74
CA ASN A 106 -8.72 -27.76 -4.32
C ASN A 106 -8.48 -26.39 -4.99
N PRO A 107 -7.41 -25.64 -4.64
CA PRO A 107 -7.04 -24.41 -5.33
C PRO A 107 -6.22 -24.63 -6.62
N TRP A 108 -5.60 -25.81 -6.78
CA TRP A 108 -4.60 -26.06 -7.81
C TRP A 108 -5.23 -26.58 -9.10
N THR A 109 -5.48 -25.67 -10.05
CA THR A 109 -5.99 -26.02 -11.38
C THR A 109 -5.30 -25.27 -12.51
N PHE A 110 -5.52 -25.74 -13.73
CA PHE A 110 -5.04 -25.05 -14.94
C PHE A 110 -5.57 -23.62 -15.02
N ARG A 111 -6.84 -23.38 -14.65
CA ARG A 111 -7.43 -22.03 -14.65
C ARG A 111 -6.70 -21.09 -13.70
N MET A 112 -6.42 -21.56 -12.49
CA MET A 112 -5.70 -20.79 -11.48
C MET A 112 -4.32 -20.34 -12.01
N MET A 113 -3.57 -21.25 -12.64
CA MET A 113 -2.26 -20.93 -13.21
C MET A 113 -2.38 -19.99 -14.42
N PHE A 114 -3.27 -20.28 -15.37
CA PHE A 114 -3.41 -19.50 -16.60
C PHE A 114 -3.89 -18.07 -16.31
N LEU A 115 -4.95 -17.91 -15.52
CA LEU A 115 -5.49 -16.61 -15.14
C LEU A 115 -4.55 -15.88 -14.17
N GLY A 116 -3.94 -16.60 -13.23
CA GLY A 116 -2.94 -16.06 -12.31
C GLY A 116 -1.78 -15.42 -13.06
N PHE A 117 -1.11 -16.15 -13.96
CA PHE A 117 -0.02 -15.59 -14.77
C PHE A 117 -0.49 -14.49 -15.72
N GLY A 118 -1.63 -14.68 -16.39
CA GLY A 118 -2.16 -13.69 -17.33
C GLY A 118 -2.47 -12.34 -16.67
N LEU A 119 -3.18 -12.37 -15.54
CA LEU A 119 -3.50 -11.16 -14.78
C LEU A 119 -2.26 -10.57 -14.10
N SER A 120 -1.29 -11.39 -13.70
CA SER A 120 -0.03 -10.91 -13.14
C SER A 120 0.78 -10.12 -14.18
N ILE A 121 0.89 -10.63 -15.42
CA ILE A 121 1.57 -9.93 -16.52
C ILE A 121 0.85 -8.62 -16.82
N PHE A 122 -0.48 -8.67 -16.94
CA PHE A 122 -1.30 -7.48 -17.18
C PHE A 122 -1.10 -6.41 -16.09
N ALA A 123 -1.21 -6.81 -14.82
CA ALA A 123 -1.07 -5.91 -13.68
C ALA A 123 0.35 -5.31 -13.60
N SER A 124 1.39 -6.12 -13.81
CA SER A 124 2.78 -5.67 -13.78
C SER A 124 3.09 -4.66 -14.88
N VAL A 125 2.66 -4.92 -16.12
CA VAL A 125 2.86 -3.99 -17.25
C VAL A 125 2.13 -2.66 -16.99
N LEU A 126 0.88 -2.73 -16.55
CA LEU A 126 0.08 -1.55 -16.29
C LEU A 126 0.67 -0.70 -15.15
N GLN A 127 1.08 -1.35 -14.06
CA GLN A 127 1.68 -0.69 -12.91
C GLN A 127 3.01 -0.01 -13.26
N GLU A 128 3.85 -0.63 -14.08
CA GLU A 128 5.14 -0.02 -14.48
C GLU A 128 4.93 1.23 -15.34
N ILE A 129 3.95 1.22 -16.25
CA ILE A 129 3.60 2.39 -17.07
C ILE A 129 3.12 3.54 -16.18
N PHE A 130 2.30 3.24 -15.17
CA PHE A 130 1.78 4.24 -14.24
C PHE A 130 2.80 4.72 -13.22
N TYR A 131 3.83 3.93 -12.94
CA TYR A 131 4.87 4.31 -11.98
C TYR A 131 5.70 5.50 -12.45
N PHE A 132 6.05 5.56 -13.75
CA PHE A 132 6.84 6.66 -14.33
C PHE A 132 6.02 7.88 -14.75
N LYS A 133 4.71 7.92 -14.45
CA LYS A 133 3.92 9.14 -14.62
C LYS A 133 4.27 10.16 -13.53
N PRO A 134 4.09 11.47 -13.77
CA PRO A 134 4.29 12.51 -12.76
C PRO A 134 3.49 12.29 -11.47
N GLN A 135 2.33 11.64 -11.58
CA GLN A 135 1.54 11.13 -10.47
C GLN A 135 1.43 9.61 -10.61
N THR A 136 1.93 8.88 -9.62
CA THR A 136 1.90 7.42 -9.60
C THR A 136 0.48 6.92 -9.34
N ILE A 137 -0.01 6.05 -10.22
CA ILE A 137 -1.32 5.41 -10.11
C ILE A 137 -1.14 3.94 -9.74
N TYR A 138 -1.93 3.44 -8.79
CA TYR A 138 -1.88 2.04 -8.37
C TYR A 138 -2.98 1.22 -9.02
N VAL A 139 -2.62 0.01 -9.48
CA VAL A 139 -3.61 -0.95 -9.97
C VAL A 139 -4.39 -1.52 -8.78
N SER A 140 -5.72 -1.35 -8.80
CA SER A 140 -6.59 -1.81 -7.71
C SER A 140 -6.65 -3.34 -7.61
N SER A 141 -6.31 -3.88 -6.44
CA SER A 141 -6.45 -5.32 -6.13
C SER A 141 -7.91 -5.79 -6.19
N VAL A 142 -8.88 -4.91 -5.88
CA VAL A 142 -10.31 -5.20 -5.97
C VAL A 142 -10.73 -5.40 -7.44
N PHE A 143 -10.21 -4.55 -8.34
CA PHE A 143 -10.45 -4.69 -9.77
C PHE A 143 -9.90 -6.02 -10.32
N LEU A 144 -8.66 -6.37 -9.94
CA LEU A 144 -8.06 -7.66 -10.30
C LEU A 144 -8.88 -8.85 -9.74
N CYS A 145 -9.42 -8.72 -8.52
CA CYS A 145 -10.33 -9.70 -7.93
C CYS A 145 -11.61 -9.88 -8.75
N VAL A 146 -12.32 -8.79 -9.10
CA VAL A 146 -13.56 -8.89 -9.88
C VAL A 146 -13.31 -9.48 -11.27
N ILE A 147 -12.25 -9.05 -11.96
CA ILE A 147 -11.92 -9.60 -13.28
C ILE A 147 -11.55 -11.08 -13.18
N ALA A 148 -10.79 -11.47 -12.16
CA ALA A 148 -10.47 -12.88 -11.92
C ALA A 148 -11.72 -13.74 -11.74
N TYR A 149 -12.76 -13.22 -11.06
CA TYR A 149 -14.04 -13.91 -10.93
C TYR A 149 -14.74 -14.08 -12.28
N VAL A 150 -14.88 -12.99 -13.04
CA VAL A 150 -15.58 -12.99 -14.34
C VAL A 150 -14.90 -13.93 -15.33
N LEU A 151 -13.56 -13.85 -15.44
CA LEU A 151 -12.78 -14.73 -16.31
C LEU A 151 -12.77 -16.18 -15.80
N GLY A 152 -12.70 -16.39 -14.48
CA GLY A 152 -12.75 -17.70 -13.84
C GLY A 152 -14.05 -18.44 -14.12
N GLU A 153 -15.19 -17.79 -13.90
CA GLU A 153 -16.52 -18.31 -14.22
C GLU A 153 -16.72 -18.55 -15.72
N ALA A 154 -16.26 -17.62 -16.57
CA ALA A 154 -16.33 -17.81 -18.02
C ALA A 154 -15.51 -19.02 -18.47
N MET A 155 -14.28 -19.15 -17.98
CA MET A 155 -13.39 -20.27 -18.30
C MET A 155 -13.91 -21.60 -17.73
N ALA A 156 -14.55 -21.60 -16.57
CA ALA A 156 -15.19 -22.79 -16.00
C ALA A 156 -16.39 -23.28 -16.85
N LYS A 157 -17.08 -22.39 -17.57
CA LYS A 157 -18.18 -22.73 -18.48
C LYS A 157 -17.71 -23.14 -19.87
N VAL A 158 -16.65 -22.51 -20.37
CA VAL A 158 -16.12 -22.75 -21.73
C VAL A 158 -15.24 -23.99 -21.82
N LEU A 159 -14.46 -24.30 -20.77
CA LEU A 159 -13.55 -25.44 -20.80
C LEU A 159 -14.31 -26.77 -20.70
N PRO A 160 -13.91 -27.80 -21.49
CA PRO A 160 -14.53 -29.12 -21.42
C PRO A 160 -14.30 -29.76 -20.05
N SER A 161 -15.35 -30.26 -19.41
CA SER A 161 -15.27 -30.99 -18.13
C SER A 161 -15.26 -32.51 -18.28
N LYS A 162 -15.58 -33.03 -19.47
CA LYS A 162 -15.68 -34.47 -19.75
C LYS A 162 -14.42 -34.99 -20.45
N GLY A 163 -14.05 -36.23 -20.13
CA GLY A 163 -12.86 -36.91 -20.68
C GLY A 163 -11.59 -36.69 -19.85
N VAL A 164 -10.49 -37.36 -20.22
CA VAL A 164 -9.21 -37.31 -19.49
C VAL A 164 -8.62 -35.89 -19.51
N LEU A 165 -8.69 -35.21 -20.65
CA LEU A 165 -8.26 -33.83 -20.80
C LEU A 165 -9.19 -32.86 -20.03
N GLY A 166 -10.50 -33.10 -20.05
CA GLY A 166 -11.46 -32.27 -19.33
C GLY A 166 -11.31 -32.37 -17.80
N LYS A 167 -10.98 -33.56 -17.28
CA LYS A 167 -10.68 -33.76 -15.86
C LYS A 167 -9.41 -33.03 -15.40
N TYR A 168 -8.46 -32.78 -16.31
CA TYR A 168 -7.25 -32.00 -16.02
C TYR A 168 -7.48 -30.49 -16.16
N LEU A 169 -8.15 -30.05 -17.23
CA LEU A 169 -8.39 -28.62 -17.51
C LEU A 169 -9.49 -28.00 -16.65
N ASN A 170 -10.54 -28.77 -16.33
CA ASN A 170 -11.71 -28.32 -15.60
C ASN A 170 -12.19 -29.42 -14.63
N PRO A 171 -11.45 -29.67 -13.52
CA PRO A 171 -11.75 -30.75 -12.58
C PRO A 171 -13.02 -30.51 -11.77
N HIS A 172 -13.29 -29.27 -11.38
CA HIS A 172 -14.42 -28.86 -10.54
C HIS A 172 -14.91 -27.45 -10.93
N PRO A 173 -16.13 -27.06 -10.49
CA PRO A 173 -16.61 -25.69 -10.62
C PRO A 173 -15.63 -24.68 -10.02
N PHE A 174 -15.70 -23.43 -10.50
CA PHE A 174 -14.86 -22.36 -9.98
C PHE A 174 -15.15 -22.15 -8.48
N ASN A 175 -14.09 -22.18 -7.67
CA ASN A 175 -14.22 -22.12 -6.22
C ASN A 175 -13.47 -20.91 -5.63
N MET A 176 -13.80 -20.58 -4.39
CA MET A 176 -13.23 -19.42 -3.68
C MET A 176 -11.72 -19.51 -3.52
N LYS A 177 -11.14 -20.70 -3.33
CA LYS A 177 -9.69 -20.89 -3.12
C LYS A 177 -8.89 -20.71 -4.42
N GLU A 178 -9.41 -21.19 -5.55
CA GLU A 178 -8.86 -20.90 -6.88
C GLU A 178 -8.88 -19.39 -7.14
N HIS A 179 -10.01 -18.73 -6.84
CA HIS A 179 -10.15 -17.29 -7.02
C HIS A 179 -9.18 -16.51 -6.15
N ALA A 180 -9.12 -16.83 -4.85
CA ALA A 180 -8.18 -16.21 -3.91
C ALA A 180 -6.72 -16.39 -4.37
N ALA A 181 -6.35 -17.57 -4.88
CA ALA A 181 -5.00 -17.82 -5.38
C ALA A 181 -4.66 -16.99 -6.64
N ILE A 182 -5.60 -16.86 -7.59
CA ILE A 182 -5.44 -15.99 -8.77
C ILE A 182 -5.26 -14.53 -8.33
N THR A 183 -6.11 -14.06 -7.41
CA THR A 183 -6.08 -12.68 -6.92
C THR A 183 -4.78 -12.39 -6.17
N LEU A 184 -4.28 -13.33 -5.36
CA LEU A 184 -3.00 -13.20 -4.66
C LEU A 184 -1.81 -13.11 -5.64
N MET A 185 -1.80 -13.93 -6.70
CA MET A 185 -0.76 -13.85 -7.74
C MET A 185 -0.80 -12.49 -8.45
N ALA A 186 -2.00 -12.06 -8.87
CA ALA A 186 -2.17 -10.81 -9.61
C ALA A 186 -1.85 -9.57 -8.75
N SER A 187 -2.28 -9.54 -7.48
CA SER A 187 -1.98 -8.41 -6.57
C SER A 187 -0.48 -8.33 -6.25
N ALA A 188 0.19 -9.48 -6.07
CA ALA A 188 1.63 -9.52 -5.88
C ALA A 188 2.41 -8.97 -7.09
N ALA A 189 1.85 -9.06 -8.31
CA ALA A 189 2.46 -8.50 -9.51
C ALA A 189 2.03 -7.05 -9.79
N GLY A 190 0.91 -6.60 -9.23
CA GLY A 190 0.33 -5.27 -9.43
C GLY A 190 1.01 -4.12 -8.67
N GLN A 191 2.23 -4.31 -8.18
CA GLN A 191 3.03 -3.28 -7.49
C GLN A 191 4.39 -3.16 -8.19
N SER A 192 4.81 -1.94 -8.56
CA SER A 192 6.10 -1.74 -9.23
C SER A 192 7.25 -2.00 -8.25
N ALA A 193 8.35 -2.55 -8.75
CA ALA A 193 9.50 -2.86 -7.92
C ALA A 193 10.46 -1.67 -7.91
N LEU A 194 10.77 -1.10 -6.74
CA LEU A 194 11.72 0.02 -6.61
C LEU A 194 13.09 -0.20 -7.28
N SER A 195 13.49 -1.46 -7.51
CA SER A 195 14.67 -1.77 -8.32
C SER A 195 14.61 -1.18 -9.74
N THR A 196 13.42 -1.05 -10.33
CA THR A 196 13.27 -0.49 -11.69
C THR A 196 13.55 1.00 -11.70
N GLU A 197 13.19 1.74 -10.63
CA GLU A 197 13.55 3.14 -10.42
C GLU A 197 15.07 3.32 -10.42
N VAL A 198 15.78 2.49 -9.65
CA VAL A 198 17.24 2.53 -9.55
C VAL A 198 17.90 2.21 -10.88
N LEU A 199 17.42 1.19 -11.60
CA LEU A 199 17.94 0.82 -12.92
C LEU A 199 17.68 1.92 -13.95
N ALA A 200 16.50 2.54 -13.93
CA ALA A 200 16.14 3.66 -14.82
C ALA A 200 16.99 4.90 -14.51
N ALA A 201 17.21 5.22 -13.24
CA ALA A 201 18.06 6.33 -12.83
C ALA A 201 19.53 6.11 -13.23
N GLN A 202 20.01 4.86 -13.14
CA GLN A 202 21.34 4.49 -13.62
C GLN A 202 21.48 4.68 -15.15
N GLU A 203 20.46 4.28 -15.91
CA GLU A 203 20.45 4.48 -17.37
C GLU A 203 20.42 5.95 -17.76
N LEU A 204 19.54 6.73 -17.12
CA LEU A 204 19.27 8.13 -17.48
C LEU A 204 20.42 9.07 -17.08
N TRP A 205 20.95 8.91 -15.86
CA TRP A 205 21.91 9.86 -15.28
C TRP A 205 23.35 9.34 -15.29
N TYR A 206 23.55 8.02 -15.37
CA TYR A 206 24.86 7.40 -15.28
C TYR A 206 25.31 6.69 -16.57
N GLY A 207 24.53 6.80 -17.66
CA GLY A 207 24.97 6.49 -19.02
C GLY A 207 25.20 4.99 -19.33
N GLY A 208 24.75 4.08 -18.47
CA GLY A 208 24.91 2.64 -18.67
C GLY A 208 23.78 1.84 -18.06
N TYR A 209 23.13 0.99 -18.86
CA TYR A 209 22.22 -0.04 -18.35
C TYR A 209 23.06 -1.29 -18.05
N PRO A 210 22.95 -1.91 -16.86
CA PRO A 210 23.53 -3.23 -16.66
C PRO A 210 22.94 -4.20 -17.69
N SER A 211 23.62 -5.32 -17.98
CA SER A 211 23.05 -6.35 -18.85
C SER A 211 21.56 -6.59 -18.50
N LYS A 212 20.66 -6.61 -19.50
CA LYS A 212 19.22 -6.78 -19.29
C LYS A 212 18.88 -8.00 -18.45
N VAL A 213 19.70 -9.04 -18.58
CA VAL A 213 19.60 -10.27 -17.81
C VAL A 213 19.92 -10.02 -16.33
N LEU A 214 20.97 -9.24 -16.03
CA LEU A 214 21.31 -8.85 -14.66
C LEU A 214 20.23 -7.97 -14.04
N GLY A 215 19.62 -7.07 -14.82
CA GLY A 215 18.46 -6.26 -14.40
C GLY A 215 17.28 -7.13 -13.94
N VAL A 216 16.95 -8.18 -14.67
CA VAL A 216 15.87 -9.11 -14.25
C VAL A 216 16.25 -9.87 -12.99
N PHE A 217 17.48 -10.39 -12.90
CA PHE A 217 17.90 -11.17 -11.73
C PHE A 217 18.04 -10.32 -10.47
N ILE A 218 18.50 -9.07 -10.57
CA ILE A 218 18.62 -8.18 -9.42
C ILE A 218 17.24 -7.76 -8.89
N THR A 219 16.28 -7.49 -9.78
CA THR A 219 14.87 -7.28 -9.41
C THR A 219 14.29 -8.53 -8.77
N LEU A 220 14.46 -9.71 -9.37
CA LEU A 220 13.96 -10.96 -8.78
C LEU A 220 14.56 -11.23 -7.40
N SER A 221 15.88 -11.02 -7.24
CA SER A 221 16.57 -11.14 -5.96
C SER A 221 15.96 -10.22 -4.90
N SER A 222 15.74 -8.95 -5.22
CA SER A 222 15.19 -7.99 -4.26
C SER A 222 13.78 -8.42 -3.83
N GLN A 223 12.94 -8.83 -4.79
CA GLN A 223 11.57 -9.29 -4.54
C GLN A 223 11.54 -10.50 -3.59
N LEU A 224 12.36 -11.51 -3.87
CA LEU A 224 12.37 -12.76 -3.12
C LEU A 224 13.00 -12.63 -1.72
N ILE A 225 13.97 -11.72 -1.52
CA ILE A 225 14.46 -11.39 -0.17
C ILE A 225 13.31 -10.79 0.66
N GLY A 226 12.50 -9.92 0.04
CA GLY A 226 11.24 -9.39 0.55
C GLY A 226 10.34 -10.44 1.18
N TYR A 227 9.80 -11.30 0.31
CA TYR A 227 8.90 -12.39 0.69
C TYR A 227 9.57 -13.40 1.63
N GLY A 228 10.86 -13.66 1.45
CA GLY A 228 11.66 -14.51 2.31
C GLY A 228 11.66 -14.05 3.78
N ILE A 229 11.97 -12.77 4.00
CA ILE A 229 12.00 -12.18 5.35
C ILE A 229 10.59 -12.09 5.95
N ALA A 230 9.60 -11.64 5.17
CA ALA A 230 8.21 -11.60 5.62
C ALA A 230 7.70 -12.99 6.03
N GLY A 231 8.03 -14.03 5.26
CA GLY A 231 7.68 -15.42 5.56
C GLY A 231 8.37 -15.98 6.81
N LEU A 232 9.60 -15.53 7.12
CA LEU A 232 10.29 -15.84 8.38
C LEU A 232 9.63 -15.14 9.58
N LEU A 233 9.06 -13.96 9.38
CA LEU A 233 8.41 -13.14 10.42
C LEU A 233 6.89 -13.33 10.52
N ARG A 234 6.31 -14.29 9.78
CA ARG A 234 4.85 -14.52 9.71
C ARG A 234 4.19 -14.78 11.07
N GLU A 235 4.91 -15.37 12.03
CA GLU A 235 4.37 -15.61 13.38
C GLU A 235 4.05 -14.33 14.14
N VAL A 236 4.66 -13.22 13.73
CA VAL A 236 4.51 -11.90 14.33
C VAL A 236 3.61 -11.02 13.50
N LEU A 237 3.74 -11.10 12.17
CA LEU A 237 3.08 -10.19 11.24
C LEU A 237 1.70 -10.65 10.80
N VAL A 238 1.39 -11.96 10.89
CA VAL A 238 0.16 -12.53 10.32
C VAL A 238 -0.72 -13.21 11.35
N TYR A 239 -0.15 -13.98 12.28
CA TYR A 239 -0.93 -14.80 13.20
C TYR A 239 -1.59 -14.07 14.38
N PRO A 240 -1.06 -12.95 14.91
CA PRO A 240 -1.73 -12.23 16.00
C PRO A 240 -3.01 -11.54 15.56
N THR A 241 -4.07 -11.58 16.39
CA THR A 241 -5.38 -10.97 16.09
C THR A 241 -5.33 -9.44 15.89
N LYS A 242 -4.32 -8.77 16.46
CA LYS A 242 -4.13 -7.32 16.29
C LYS A 242 -3.66 -6.92 14.89
N MET A 243 -3.15 -7.86 14.09
CA MET A 243 -2.67 -7.61 12.72
C MET A 243 -3.83 -7.69 11.73
N LEU A 244 -4.61 -6.60 11.64
CA LEU A 244 -5.80 -6.53 10.80
C LEU A 244 -5.50 -6.53 9.29
N TRP A 245 -4.39 -5.88 8.90
CA TRP A 245 -4.06 -5.56 7.51
C TRP A 245 -5.23 -4.93 6.75
N PRO A 246 -5.63 -3.68 7.10
CA PRO A 246 -6.85 -3.05 6.58
C PRO A 246 -6.95 -3.03 5.04
N ILE A 247 -5.81 -2.93 4.34
CA ILE A 247 -5.73 -2.94 2.88
C ILE A 247 -6.28 -4.22 2.23
N ASN A 248 -6.26 -5.34 2.96
CA ASN A 248 -6.72 -6.64 2.47
C ASN A 248 -8.22 -6.86 2.67
N LEU A 249 -8.86 -6.10 3.57
CA LEU A 249 -10.29 -6.27 3.90
C LEU A 249 -11.20 -6.17 2.67
N PRO A 250 -11.08 -5.17 1.77
CA PRO A 250 -11.96 -5.08 0.61
C PRO A 250 -11.89 -6.30 -0.30
N VAL A 251 -10.69 -6.91 -0.43
CA VAL A 251 -10.49 -8.08 -1.29
C VAL A 251 -11.06 -9.34 -0.64
N THR A 252 -10.81 -9.55 0.66
CA THR A 252 -11.32 -10.72 1.39
C THR A 252 -12.84 -10.69 1.51
N THR A 253 -13.43 -9.54 1.86
CA THR A 253 -14.89 -9.37 1.89
C THR A 253 -15.51 -9.64 0.52
N LEU A 254 -14.88 -9.15 -0.56
CA LEU A 254 -15.36 -9.36 -1.92
C LEU A 254 -15.32 -10.83 -2.33
N LEU A 255 -14.23 -11.55 -2.01
CA LEU A 255 -14.08 -12.98 -2.31
C LEU A 255 -15.20 -13.81 -1.69
N GLU A 256 -15.48 -13.57 -0.41
CA GLU A 256 -16.55 -14.24 0.33
C GLU A 256 -17.93 -13.89 -0.24
N SER A 257 -18.15 -12.59 -0.44
CA SER A 257 -19.33 -11.99 -1.07
C SER A 257 -19.72 -12.64 -2.41
N LEU A 258 -18.74 -12.95 -3.24
CA LEU A 258 -18.96 -13.48 -4.59
C LEU A 258 -19.26 -14.99 -4.60
N HIS A 259 -18.78 -15.73 -3.59
CA HIS A 259 -18.89 -17.20 -3.56
C HIS A 259 -19.97 -17.75 -2.64
N LYS A 260 -20.39 -17.02 -1.60
CA LYS A 260 -21.41 -17.48 -0.65
C LYS A 260 -22.83 -17.49 -1.22
N ASP A 261 -23.32 -16.32 -1.62
CA ASP A 261 -24.67 -16.16 -2.15
C ASP A 261 -24.62 -15.76 -3.63
N LYS A 262 -25.00 -16.70 -4.51
CA LYS A 262 -25.03 -16.49 -5.96
C LYS A 262 -26.04 -15.43 -6.39
N VAL A 263 -27.12 -15.22 -5.63
CA VAL A 263 -28.14 -14.22 -5.93
C VAL A 263 -27.61 -12.83 -5.58
N ALA A 264 -27.10 -12.66 -4.36
CA ALA A 264 -26.45 -11.42 -3.94
C ALA A 264 -25.22 -11.10 -4.82
N ALA A 265 -24.40 -12.09 -5.17
CA ALA A 265 -23.24 -11.92 -6.06
C ALA A 265 -23.66 -11.36 -7.42
N LYS A 266 -24.75 -11.87 -8.01
CA LYS A 266 -25.26 -11.36 -9.30
C LYS A 266 -25.73 -9.90 -9.20
N GLN A 267 -26.38 -9.52 -8.10
CA GLN A 267 -26.79 -8.12 -7.85
C GLN A 267 -25.57 -7.20 -7.67
N ARG A 268 -24.57 -7.64 -6.89
CA ARG A 268 -23.32 -6.90 -6.66
C ARG A 268 -22.52 -6.71 -7.95
N ILE A 269 -22.42 -7.74 -8.80
CA ILE A 269 -21.76 -7.65 -10.11
C ILE A 269 -22.52 -6.71 -11.04
N LYS A 270 -23.86 -6.74 -11.03
CA LYS A 270 -24.67 -5.80 -11.83
C LYS A 270 -24.40 -4.36 -11.40
N LEU A 271 -24.38 -4.09 -10.09
CA LEU A 271 -24.03 -2.79 -9.54
C LEU A 271 -22.61 -2.39 -9.94
N PHE A 272 -21.64 -3.30 -9.83
CA PHE A 272 -20.25 -3.07 -10.25
C PHE A 272 -20.18 -2.62 -11.70
N TYR A 273 -20.86 -3.31 -12.64
CA TYR A 273 -20.83 -2.90 -14.04
C TYR A 273 -21.51 -1.55 -14.31
N ILE A 274 -22.58 -1.23 -13.58
CA ILE A 274 -23.22 0.08 -13.68
C ILE A 274 -22.23 1.17 -13.23
N VAL A 275 -21.66 1.01 -12.04
CA VAL A 275 -20.68 1.96 -11.49
C VAL A 275 -19.45 2.02 -12.37
N PHE A 276 -18.94 0.89 -12.85
CA PHE A 276 -17.80 0.82 -13.76
C PHE A 276 -18.05 1.62 -15.03
N ILE A 277 -19.22 1.50 -15.66
CA ILE A 277 -19.54 2.28 -16.88
C ILE A 277 -19.69 3.77 -16.54
N VAL A 278 -20.35 4.11 -15.43
CA VAL A 278 -20.52 5.51 -15.01
C VAL A 278 -19.17 6.15 -14.73
N VAL A 279 -18.30 5.50 -13.95
CA VAL A 279 -16.95 5.97 -13.64
C VAL A 279 -16.10 5.98 -14.90
N PHE A 280 -16.14 4.95 -15.74
CA PHE A 280 -15.43 4.92 -17.03
C PHE A 280 -15.78 6.12 -17.92
N VAL A 281 -17.06 6.50 -17.98
CA VAL A 281 -17.48 7.70 -18.71
C VAL A 281 -17.06 8.97 -17.97
N TRP A 282 -17.18 8.99 -16.64
CA TRP A 282 -16.81 10.13 -15.80
C TRP A 282 -15.32 10.45 -15.90
N GLU A 283 -14.41 9.48 -15.81
CA GLU A 283 -12.96 9.68 -15.81
C GLU A 283 -12.44 10.35 -17.09
N VAL A 284 -13.14 10.22 -18.22
CA VAL A 284 -12.80 10.93 -19.46
C VAL A 284 -12.95 12.46 -19.28
N PHE A 285 -13.82 12.92 -18.37
CA PHE A 285 -14.04 14.33 -18.11
C PHE A 285 -12.89 15.00 -17.37
N PRO A 286 -12.50 14.61 -16.14
CA PRO A 286 -11.35 15.20 -15.47
C PRO A 286 -10.08 14.92 -16.27
N GLU A 287 -9.81 13.71 -16.73
CA GLU A 287 -8.50 13.41 -17.34
C GLU A 287 -8.26 14.08 -18.72
N TYR A 288 -9.31 14.33 -19.51
CA TYR A 288 -9.14 14.77 -20.90
C TYR A 288 -9.98 15.97 -21.31
N LEU A 289 -11.31 15.98 -21.06
CA LEU A 289 -12.16 17.07 -21.54
C LEU A 289 -11.99 18.36 -20.71
N PHE A 290 -11.87 18.21 -19.39
CA PHE A 290 -11.82 19.34 -18.45
C PHE A 290 -10.93 19.05 -17.23
N PRO A 291 -9.59 19.09 -17.40
CA PRO A 291 -8.59 18.87 -16.34
C PRO A 291 -8.70 19.77 -15.11
N VAL A 292 -9.43 20.88 -15.20
CA VAL A 292 -9.69 21.75 -14.04
C VAL A 292 -10.45 21.01 -12.94
N LEU A 293 -11.22 19.96 -13.26
CA LEU A 293 -11.93 19.14 -12.27
C LEU A 293 -11.01 18.30 -11.38
N GLU A 294 -9.74 18.09 -11.76
CA GLU A 294 -8.76 17.41 -10.91
C GLU A 294 -8.46 18.23 -9.64
N GLY A 295 -8.52 19.56 -9.71
CA GLY A 295 -8.25 20.42 -8.56
C GLY A 295 -8.86 21.82 -8.69
N VAL A 296 -10.07 21.99 -8.18
CA VAL A 296 -10.75 23.29 -8.12
C VAL A 296 -10.50 23.93 -6.76
N SER A 297 -9.59 24.91 -6.73
CA SER A 297 -9.35 25.74 -5.55
C SER A 297 -10.08 27.09 -5.70
N ILE A 298 -11.18 27.26 -4.96
CA ILE A 298 -11.98 28.50 -4.96
C ILE A 298 -11.12 29.71 -4.60
N PHE A 299 -10.17 29.51 -3.67
CA PHE A 299 -9.24 30.54 -3.23
C PHE A 299 -8.27 30.92 -4.37
N CYS A 300 -7.63 29.96 -5.03
CA CYS A 300 -6.77 30.29 -6.16
C CYS A 300 -7.50 30.99 -7.30
N LEU A 301 -8.78 30.69 -7.54
CA LEU A 301 -9.59 31.42 -8.52
C LEU A 301 -9.91 32.86 -8.08
N ALA A 302 -10.01 33.12 -6.78
CA ALA A 302 -10.30 34.46 -6.26
C ALA A 302 -9.10 35.42 -6.37
N ASP A 303 -7.87 34.93 -6.15
CA ASP A 303 -6.65 35.73 -6.31
C ASP A 303 -5.47 34.88 -6.82
N GLN A 304 -5.21 34.97 -8.13
CA GLN A 304 -4.13 34.26 -8.83
C GLN A 304 -2.79 35.02 -8.82
N LYS A 305 -2.77 36.28 -8.39
CA LYS A 305 -1.58 37.14 -8.51
C LYS A 305 -0.71 37.11 -7.26
N ASN A 306 -1.28 36.69 -6.13
CA ASN A 306 -0.57 36.59 -4.86
C ASN A 306 0.11 35.23 -4.71
N LEU A 307 1.44 35.23 -4.63
CA LEU A 307 2.26 34.03 -4.43
C LEU A 307 1.95 33.32 -3.11
N VAL A 308 1.56 34.06 -2.06
CA VAL A 308 1.19 33.46 -0.77
C VAL A 308 -0.09 32.65 -0.91
N PHE A 309 -1.06 33.18 -1.66
CA PHE A 309 -2.33 32.49 -1.92
C PHE A 309 -2.11 31.23 -2.76
N THR A 310 -1.24 31.32 -3.76
CA THR A 310 -0.86 30.19 -4.61
C THR A 310 -0.11 29.12 -3.82
N ASN A 311 0.89 29.49 -3.01
CA ASN A 311 1.65 28.51 -2.23
C ASN A 311 0.78 27.76 -1.21
N LEU A 312 -0.21 28.43 -0.61
CA LEU A 312 -1.06 27.84 0.42
C LEU A 312 -2.25 27.03 -0.14
N PHE A 313 -2.98 27.61 -1.09
CA PHE A 313 -4.22 27.03 -1.64
C PHE A 313 -4.06 26.40 -3.03
N GLY A 314 -2.96 26.70 -3.72
CA GLY A 314 -2.61 26.12 -5.02
C GLY A 314 -2.05 24.72 -4.84
N GLY A 315 -2.15 23.87 -5.86
CA GLY A 315 -1.80 22.45 -5.72
C GLY A 315 -2.62 21.51 -6.59
N ALA A 316 -3.36 22.03 -7.58
CA ALA A 316 -4.02 21.19 -8.59
C ALA A 316 -2.98 20.46 -9.48
N SER A 317 -1.79 21.04 -9.64
CA SER A 317 -0.66 20.45 -10.35
C SER A 317 0.56 20.37 -9.42
N GLY A 318 1.44 19.41 -9.70
CA GLY A 318 2.62 19.16 -8.88
C GLY A 318 3.52 20.40 -8.78
N ASN A 319 4.09 20.63 -7.60
CA ASN A 319 4.95 21.79 -7.28
C ASN A 319 4.27 23.18 -7.27
N GLU A 320 2.94 23.26 -7.40
CA GLU A 320 2.23 24.56 -7.44
C GLU A 320 1.68 25.04 -6.08
N GLY A 321 1.78 24.22 -5.03
CA GLY A 321 1.43 24.60 -3.65
C GLY A 321 0.96 23.41 -2.80
N LEU A 322 0.33 23.70 -1.66
CA LEU A 322 -0.10 22.70 -0.66
C LEU A 322 -1.54 22.17 -0.85
N GLY A 323 -2.38 22.81 -1.67
CA GLY A 323 -3.70 22.31 -2.05
C GLY A 323 -4.77 22.39 -0.97
N ILE A 324 -4.61 23.26 0.04
CA ILE A 324 -5.58 23.39 1.14
C ILE A 324 -6.94 23.81 0.60
N LEU A 325 -8.01 23.14 1.06
CA LEU A 325 -9.39 23.41 0.64
C LEU A 325 -9.60 23.36 -0.89
N SER A 326 -8.74 22.64 -1.61
CA SER A 326 -8.96 22.33 -3.02
C SER A 326 -9.94 21.17 -3.14
N PHE A 327 -10.88 21.27 -4.06
CA PHE A 327 -11.85 20.21 -4.35
C PHE A 327 -11.36 19.40 -5.53
N CYS A 328 -11.21 18.09 -5.32
CA CYS A 328 -10.89 17.14 -6.37
C CYS A 328 -12.14 16.32 -6.71
N PHE A 329 -12.45 16.20 -8.01
CA PHE A 329 -13.56 15.38 -8.51
C PHE A 329 -13.09 14.10 -9.22
N ASP A 330 -11.80 13.80 -9.13
CA ASP A 330 -11.16 12.60 -9.66
C ASP A 330 -10.86 11.64 -8.50
N TRP A 331 -11.40 10.42 -8.59
CA TRP A 331 -11.21 9.42 -7.55
C TRP A 331 -9.75 8.95 -7.44
N GLN A 332 -9.01 8.95 -8.55
CA GLN A 332 -7.60 8.57 -8.58
C GLN A 332 -6.71 9.51 -7.77
N TYR A 333 -7.01 10.82 -7.80
CA TYR A 333 -6.33 11.81 -6.96
C TYR A 333 -6.79 11.73 -5.50
N VAL A 334 -8.08 11.54 -5.24
CA VAL A 334 -8.63 11.40 -3.87
C VAL A 334 -8.06 10.17 -3.14
N ALA A 335 -7.90 9.04 -3.85
CA ALA A 335 -7.41 7.79 -3.28
C ALA A 335 -5.89 7.58 -3.42
N SER A 336 -5.15 8.60 -3.89
CA SER A 336 -3.70 8.51 -4.17
C SER A 336 -2.84 8.14 -2.96
N LEU A 337 -3.27 8.50 -1.74
CA LEU A 337 -2.61 8.18 -0.46
C LEU A 337 -3.27 7.01 0.28
N GLY A 338 -3.87 6.08 -0.46
CA GLY A 338 -4.66 4.98 0.07
C GLY A 338 -6.16 5.32 0.12
N SER A 339 -7.00 4.31 -0.12
CA SER A 339 -8.45 4.56 -0.19
C SER A 339 -9.01 4.86 1.21
N PRO A 340 -9.69 6.00 1.40
CA PRO A 340 -10.22 6.41 2.70
C PRO A 340 -11.34 5.50 3.22
N LEU A 341 -11.88 4.60 2.40
CA LEU A 341 -13.03 3.78 2.73
C LEU A 341 -12.73 2.62 3.70
N TRP A 342 -11.47 2.20 3.81
CA TRP A 342 -11.09 1.04 4.63
C TRP A 342 -10.03 1.36 5.69
N LEU A 343 -9.48 2.58 5.70
CA LEU A 343 -8.53 2.99 6.72
C LEU A 343 -9.24 3.25 8.06
N PRO A 344 -8.66 2.83 9.19
CA PRO A 344 -9.20 3.16 10.51
C PRO A 344 -9.31 4.67 10.72
N LEU A 345 -10.37 5.09 11.43
CA LEU A 345 -10.63 6.51 11.72
C LEU A 345 -9.48 7.18 12.48
N GLU A 346 -8.82 6.44 13.37
CA GLU A 346 -7.65 6.90 14.11
C GLU A 346 -6.50 7.26 13.16
N THR A 347 -6.21 6.40 12.19
CA THR A 347 -5.18 6.64 11.16
C THR A 347 -5.55 7.84 10.29
N MET A 348 -6.81 7.94 9.87
CA MET A 348 -7.29 9.09 9.07
C MET A 348 -7.16 10.41 9.84
N THR A 349 -7.53 10.42 11.13
CA THR A 349 -7.45 11.61 11.97
C THR A 349 -6.00 12.02 12.21
N ASN A 350 -5.11 11.06 12.49
CA ASN A 350 -3.68 11.33 12.63
C ASN A 350 -3.06 11.84 11.32
N ASN A 351 -3.45 11.28 10.16
CA ASN A 351 -3.01 11.77 8.85
C ASN A 351 -3.45 13.22 8.62
N LEU A 352 -4.70 13.58 8.98
CA LEU A 352 -5.21 14.95 8.88
C LEU A 352 -4.43 15.92 9.79
N VAL A 353 -4.19 15.54 11.05
CA VAL A 353 -3.39 16.36 11.99
C VAL A 353 -1.96 16.54 11.47
N GLY A 354 -1.35 15.47 10.98
CA GLY A 354 -0.02 15.50 10.37
C GLY A 354 0.04 16.40 9.13
N TYR A 355 -0.99 16.33 8.27
CA TYR A 355 -1.13 17.21 7.10
C TYR A 355 -1.23 18.69 7.50
N ILE A 356 -2.07 19.04 8.48
CA ILE A 356 -2.17 20.42 9.00
C ILE A 356 -0.82 20.88 9.59
N GLY A 357 -0.13 20.00 10.32
CA GLY A 357 1.21 20.27 10.83
C GLY A 357 2.23 20.52 9.72
N CYS A 358 2.17 19.74 8.64
CA CYS A 358 3.03 19.87 7.46
C CYS A 358 2.84 21.23 6.77
N VAL A 359 1.59 21.68 6.62
CA VAL A 359 1.26 23.01 6.09
C VAL A 359 1.95 24.11 6.90
N ILE A 360 1.79 24.07 8.22
CA ILE A 360 2.36 25.09 9.12
C ILE A 360 3.88 25.06 9.02
N LEU A 361 4.48 23.87 9.01
CA LEU A 361 5.92 23.69 8.88
C LEU A 361 6.44 24.27 7.55
N PHE A 362 5.86 23.91 6.42
CA PHE A 362 6.35 24.31 5.10
C PHE A 362 6.22 25.82 4.89
N MET A 363 5.09 26.41 5.30
CA MET A 363 4.91 27.87 5.29
C MET A 363 5.91 28.55 6.23
N GLY A 364 6.12 28.02 7.44
CA GLY A 364 7.09 28.56 8.39
C GLY A 364 8.53 28.52 7.89
N LEU A 365 8.94 27.41 7.26
CA LEU A 365 10.28 27.24 6.70
C LEU A 365 10.54 28.23 5.55
N TYR A 366 9.58 28.35 4.62
CA TYR A 366 9.74 29.20 3.44
C TYR A 366 9.71 30.69 3.78
N TYR A 367 8.68 31.15 4.50
CA TYR A 367 8.55 32.57 4.86
C TYR A 367 9.50 33.00 5.98
N GLY A 368 9.95 32.06 6.82
CA GLY A 368 11.06 32.28 7.76
C GLY A 368 12.43 32.41 7.09
N ASN A 369 12.51 32.18 5.77
CA ASN A 369 13.75 32.19 4.98
C ASN A 369 14.87 31.30 5.56
N LEU A 370 14.49 30.15 6.15
CA LEU A 370 15.48 29.18 6.62
C LEU A 370 16.18 28.57 5.41
N TRP A 371 17.51 28.40 5.49
CA TRP A 371 18.34 27.86 4.41
C TRP A 371 18.22 28.61 3.07
N ARG A 372 17.98 29.94 3.11
CA ARG A 372 17.75 30.76 1.92
C ARG A 372 16.53 30.29 1.10
N ALA A 373 15.47 29.84 1.78
CA ALA A 373 14.28 29.28 1.14
C ALA A 373 13.70 30.14 0.01
N GLN A 374 13.75 31.47 0.14
CA GLN A 374 13.16 32.40 -0.84
C GLN A 374 13.97 32.54 -2.13
N ASP A 375 15.20 32.03 -2.17
CA ASP A 375 16.04 32.00 -3.37
C ASP A 375 15.65 30.84 -4.31
N PHE A 376 14.81 29.93 -3.85
CA PHE A 376 14.39 28.72 -4.56
C PHE A 376 12.85 28.66 -4.69
N PRO A 377 12.31 27.85 -5.62
CA PRO A 377 10.87 27.64 -5.70
C PRO A 377 10.30 27.08 -4.39
N PHE A 378 9.04 27.39 -4.10
CA PHE A 378 8.35 26.92 -2.89
C PHE A 378 8.36 25.38 -2.77
N LEU A 379 8.08 24.68 -3.87
CA LEU A 379 8.17 23.22 -3.99
C LEU A 379 8.93 22.90 -5.27
N ALA A 380 9.94 22.04 -5.18
CA ALA A 380 10.61 21.45 -6.34
C ALA A 380 11.38 20.21 -5.93
N GLN A 381 11.49 19.27 -6.87
CA GLN A 381 12.26 18.02 -6.75
C GLN A 381 13.66 18.13 -7.37
N VAL A 382 13.94 19.23 -8.06
CA VAL A 382 15.21 19.48 -8.77
C VAL A 382 16.25 20.08 -7.81
N LEU A 383 17.52 19.82 -8.09
CA LEU A 383 18.66 20.38 -7.38
C LEU A 383 19.03 21.77 -7.94
N PHE A 384 19.43 22.70 -7.08
CA PHE A 384 19.78 24.07 -7.47
C PHE A 384 21.23 24.43 -7.14
N THR A 385 21.79 25.39 -7.87
CA THR A 385 23.11 25.98 -7.55
C THR A 385 22.96 27.17 -6.61
N GLY A 386 24.06 27.55 -5.95
CA GLY A 386 24.10 28.71 -5.05
C GLY A 386 23.88 30.07 -5.74
N GLU A 387 23.95 30.11 -7.08
CA GLU A 387 23.69 31.28 -7.93
C GLU A 387 22.18 31.56 -8.11
N SER A 388 21.33 30.63 -7.67
CA SER A 388 19.89 30.80 -7.73
C SER A 388 19.45 31.99 -6.86
N ASN A 389 18.46 32.70 -7.36
CA ASN A 389 17.82 33.84 -6.71
C ASN A 389 16.30 33.71 -6.92
N GLY A 390 15.47 34.39 -6.13
CA GLY A 390 14.00 34.30 -6.19
C GLY A 390 13.36 34.67 -7.54
N THR A 391 14.15 35.16 -8.50
CA THR A 391 13.73 35.44 -9.89
C THR A 391 14.37 34.52 -10.94
N TYR A 392 15.49 33.86 -10.62
CA TYR A 392 16.21 32.99 -11.54
C TYR A 392 16.67 31.73 -10.80
N TYR A 393 16.10 30.59 -11.19
CA TYR A 393 16.42 29.30 -10.62
C TYR A 393 17.44 28.57 -11.50
N ALA A 394 18.66 28.43 -11.00
CA ALA A 394 19.75 27.80 -11.72
C ALA A 394 19.84 26.32 -11.34
N GLU A 395 19.41 25.44 -12.24
CA GLU A 395 19.45 23.99 -12.04
C GLU A 395 20.90 23.47 -11.91
N TYR A 396 21.11 22.55 -10.97
CA TYR A 396 22.42 21.97 -10.70
C TYR A 396 22.74 20.84 -11.68
N ASN A 397 23.80 21.01 -12.47
CA ASN A 397 24.27 19.97 -13.36
C ASN A 397 25.15 18.95 -12.61
N GLN A 398 24.59 17.78 -12.34
CA GLN A 398 25.22 16.69 -11.58
C GLN A 398 26.48 16.14 -12.26
N THR A 399 26.59 16.24 -13.58
CA THR A 399 27.76 15.71 -14.32
C THR A 399 29.05 16.50 -14.05
N LEU A 400 28.95 17.73 -13.52
CA LEU A 400 30.10 18.59 -13.25
C LEU A 400 30.95 18.12 -12.07
N ILE A 401 30.39 17.32 -11.17
CA ILE A 401 31.09 16.81 -9.97
C ILE A 401 31.53 15.35 -10.09
N LEU A 402 31.17 14.67 -11.18
CA LEU A 402 31.44 13.26 -11.38
C LEU A 402 32.73 13.05 -12.17
N ASN A 403 33.58 12.15 -11.70
CA ASN A 403 34.77 11.72 -12.42
C ASN A 403 34.42 10.69 -13.53
N SER A 404 35.43 10.28 -14.30
CA SER A 404 35.29 9.27 -15.37
C SER A 404 34.83 7.88 -14.90
N LYS A 405 34.84 7.62 -13.59
CA LYS A 405 34.32 6.40 -12.93
C LYS A 405 32.97 6.63 -12.26
N MET A 406 32.33 7.79 -12.46
CA MET A 406 31.06 8.18 -11.86
C MET A 406 31.09 8.24 -10.31
N GLU A 407 32.27 8.48 -9.74
CA GLU A 407 32.44 8.83 -8.32
C GLU A 407 32.52 10.36 -8.19
N ILE A 408 32.10 10.88 -7.04
CA ILE A 408 32.16 12.32 -6.76
C ILE A 408 33.62 12.70 -6.52
N ASP A 409 34.14 13.61 -7.34
CA ASP A 409 35.46 14.20 -7.16
C ASP A 409 35.37 15.38 -6.20
N GLN A 410 36.04 15.30 -5.06
CA GLN A 410 36.03 16.38 -4.06
C GLN A 410 36.62 17.67 -4.61
N THR A 411 37.59 17.60 -5.53
CA THR A 411 38.20 18.80 -6.11
C THR A 411 37.22 19.55 -7.01
N LEU A 412 36.46 18.82 -7.83
CA LEU A 412 35.40 19.39 -8.66
C LEU A 412 34.25 19.91 -7.79
N LEU A 413 33.87 19.17 -6.76
CA LEU A 413 32.84 19.59 -5.80
C LEU A 413 33.21 20.89 -5.08
N ASP A 414 34.48 21.06 -4.69
CA ASP A 414 34.96 22.30 -4.05
C ASP A 414 34.91 23.49 -5.03
N THR A 415 35.10 23.26 -6.33
CA THR A 415 35.00 24.34 -7.34
C THR A 415 33.57 24.75 -7.69
N VAL A 416 32.64 23.79 -7.77
CA VAL A 416 31.24 24.03 -8.16
C VAL A 416 30.38 24.37 -6.93
N GLY A 417 30.75 23.87 -5.76
CA GLY A 417 29.99 23.95 -4.53
C GLY A 417 28.92 22.84 -4.41
N PRO A 418 28.38 22.62 -3.19
CA PRO A 418 27.33 21.63 -2.95
C PRO A 418 25.99 22.07 -3.57
N PRO A 419 25.14 21.11 -4.00
CA PRO A 419 23.79 21.42 -4.47
C PRO A 419 22.89 21.89 -3.33
N TYR A 420 21.97 22.79 -3.67
CA TYR A 420 20.92 23.27 -2.78
C TYR A 420 19.59 22.55 -3.06
N LEU A 421 18.82 22.36 -2.00
CA LEU A 421 17.49 21.78 -2.00
C LEU A 421 16.49 22.83 -1.56
N THR A 422 15.24 22.73 -2.04
CA THR A 422 14.16 23.58 -1.54
C THR A 422 13.93 23.33 -0.04
N ALA A 423 13.59 24.38 0.70
CA ALA A 423 13.40 24.27 2.15
C ALA A 423 12.27 23.30 2.54
N THR A 424 11.24 23.20 1.70
CA THR A 424 10.14 22.23 1.83
C THR A 424 10.63 20.79 1.64
N TYR A 425 11.50 20.53 0.66
CA TYR A 425 12.11 19.22 0.48
C TYR A 425 13.06 18.85 1.62
N ILE A 426 13.86 19.80 2.13
CA ILE A 426 14.66 19.60 3.35
C ILE A 426 13.74 19.29 4.54
N GLY A 427 12.65 20.03 4.70
CA GLY A 427 11.64 19.79 5.73
C GLY A 427 11.08 18.38 5.66
N TYR A 428 10.70 17.92 4.45
CA TYR A 428 10.26 16.55 4.19
C TYR A 428 11.32 15.49 4.57
N LEU A 429 12.59 15.70 4.22
CA LEU A 429 13.68 14.77 4.58
C LEU A 429 13.86 14.69 6.10
N ILE A 430 13.82 15.83 6.80
CA ILE A 430 13.95 15.89 8.26
C ILE A 430 12.77 15.17 8.93
N THR A 431 11.53 15.48 8.54
CA THR A 431 10.35 14.86 9.15
C THR A 431 10.26 13.37 8.83
N SER A 432 10.69 12.94 7.65
CA SER A 432 10.83 11.51 7.32
C SER A 432 11.84 10.83 8.24
N ASN A 433 13.04 11.40 8.41
CA ASN A 433 14.04 10.85 9.34
C ASN A 433 13.52 10.75 10.78
N MET A 434 12.79 11.78 11.24
CA MET A 434 12.13 11.77 12.55
C MET A 434 11.07 10.66 12.63
N GLY A 435 10.20 10.53 11.63
CA GLY A 435 9.14 9.54 11.55
C GLY A 435 9.63 8.10 11.67
N PHE A 436 10.81 7.79 11.13
CA PHE A 436 11.41 6.47 11.26
C PHE A 436 11.81 6.16 12.70
N THR A 437 12.53 7.07 13.36
CA THR A 437 12.89 6.88 14.78
C THR A 437 11.65 6.86 15.68
N ALA A 438 10.66 7.71 15.38
CA ALA A 438 9.39 7.76 16.07
C ALA A 438 8.61 6.45 15.94
N THR A 439 8.67 5.79 14.78
CA THR A 439 8.05 4.48 14.56
C THR A 439 8.65 3.43 15.49
N PHE A 440 9.98 3.33 15.56
CA PHE A 440 10.62 2.39 16.50
C PHE A 440 10.20 2.67 17.94
N VAL A 441 10.22 3.93 18.37
CA VAL A 441 9.85 4.32 19.72
C VAL A 441 8.38 4.01 20.00
N HIS A 442 7.49 4.35 19.07
CA HIS A 442 6.05 4.09 19.19
C HIS A 442 5.77 2.60 19.33
N MET A 443 6.34 1.81 18.43
CA MET A 443 6.19 0.36 18.42
C MET A 443 6.78 -0.27 19.69
N LEU A 444 7.92 0.21 20.20
CA LEU A 444 8.51 -0.29 21.45
C LEU A 444 7.74 0.11 22.72
N LEU A 445 7.02 1.23 22.71
CA LEU A 445 6.29 1.72 23.89
C LEU A 445 4.85 1.19 23.95
N TRP A 446 4.15 1.15 22.81
CA TRP A 446 2.73 0.79 22.76
C TRP A 446 2.46 -0.63 22.24
N ASN A 447 3.37 -1.21 21.44
CA ASN A 447 3.20 -2.52 20.81
C ASN A 447 4.35 -3.49 21.12
N TYR A 448 4.89 -3.38 22.33
CA TYR A 448 6.04 -4.17 22.75
C TYR A 448 5.75 -5.67 22.79
N GLU A 449 4.57 -6.08 23.27
CA GLU A 449 4.24 -7.50 23.44
C GLU A 449 4.16 -8.22 22.08
N GLU A 450 3.70 -7.51 21.05
CA GLU A 450 3.64 -8.00 19.67
C GLU A 450 5.06 -8.13 19.09
N ILE A 451 5.91 -7.12 19.26
CA ILE A 451 7.28 -7.13 18.74
C ILE A 451 8.16 -8.16 19.46
N LYS A 452 7.94 -8.37 20.76
CA LYS A 452 8.68 -9.34 21.58
C LYS A 452 8.54 -10.76 21.06
N ALA A 453 7.40 -11.11 20.44
CA ALA A 453 7.26 -12.38 19.74
C ALA A 453 8.25 -12.49 18.57
N GLY A 454 8.48 -11.40 17.83
CA GLY A 454 9.46 -11.34 16.74
C GLY A 454 10.91 -11.36 17.17
N TRP A 455 11.22 -11.06 18.43
CA TRP A 455 12.56 -11.26 19.01
C TRP A 455 12.74 -12.63 19.67
N ALA A 456 11.73 -13.52 19.61
CA ALA A 456 11.83 -14.84 20.23
C ALA A 456 12.98 -15.68 19.67
N TRP A 457 13.37 -15.49 18.40
CA TRP A 457 14.54 -16.15 17.79
C TRP A 457 15.87 -15.70 18.42
N ALA A 458 15.98 -14.44 18.81
CA ALA A 458 17.18 -13.83 19.38
C ALA A 458 17.36 -14.15 20.88
N LYS A 459 16.44 -14.91 21.49
CA LYS A 459 16.59 -15.38 22.88
C LYS A 459 17.86 -16.25 22.98
N PRO A 460 18.74 -16.03 23.98
CA PRO A 460 19.97 -16.80 24.15
C PRO A 460 19.76 -18.33 24.18
N SER A 461 18.62 -18.78 24.70
CA SER A 461 18.20 -20.18 24.71
C SER A 461 17.95 -20.76 23.32
N ASN A 462 17.42 -19.97 22.39
CA ASN A 462 17.14 -20.37 21.01
C ASN A 462 18.38 -20.21 20.12
N LEU A 463 19.19 -19.17 20.33
CA LEU A 463 20.52 -19.04 19.72
C LEU A 463 21.42 -20.22 20.08
N ARG A 464 21.39 -20.70 21.32
CA ARG A 464 22.15 -21.91 21.73
C ARG A 464 21.65 -23.20 21.04
N LYS A 465 20.40 -23.24 20.56
CA LYS A 465 19.88 -24.36 19.76
C LYS A 465 20.44 -24.33 18.34
N LEU A 466 20.60 -23.15 17.73
CA LEU A 466 21.22 -23.00 16.40
C LEU A 466 22.62 -23.63 16.30
N PHE A 467 23.38 -23.65 17.40
CA PHE A 467 24.71 -24.29 17.45
C PHE A 467 24.70 -25.80 17.74
N ARG A 468 23.53 -26.46 17.88
CA ARG A 468 23.44 -27.91 18.09
C ARG A 468 23.35 -28.66 16.75
N LEU A 469 24.09 -29.76 16.63
CA LEU A 469 24.07 -30.65 15.44
C LEU A 469 22.66 -31.19 15.07
N GLN A 470 21.76 -31.32 16.05
CA GLN A 470 20.36 -31.70 15.81
C GLN A 470 19.55 -30.63 15.07
N THR A 471 19.90 -29.35 15.22
CA THR A 471 19.23 -28.25 14.50
C THR A 471 19.59 -28.22 13.03
N TYR A 472 20.77 -28.74 12.66
CA TYR A 472 21.14 -28.94 11.26
C TYR A 472 20.32 -30.05 10.58
N LYS A 473 19.59 -30.90 11.31
CA LYS A 473 18.60 -31.85 10.77
C LYS A 473 17.18 -31.25 10.77
N PHE A 474 17.06 -29.97 10.41
CA PHE A 474 15.78 -29.24 10.43
C PHE A 474 14.70 -29.85 9.53
N TRP A 475 15.08 -30.65 8.53
CA TRP A 475 14.16 -31.37 7.64
C TRP A 475 13.55 -32.64 8.26
N GLN A 476 14.13 -33.18 9.35
CA GLN A 476 13.60 -34.38 10.03
C GLN A 476 12.66 -34.06 11.19
N ASN A 477 12.78 -32.88 11.80
CA ASN A 477 11.97 -32.46 12.95
C ASN A 477 10.86 -31.50 12.52
N GLN A 478 10.00 -31.94 11.59
CA GLN A 478 8.80 -31.18 11.25
C GLN A 478 7.71 -31.50 12.28
N GLU A 479 7.20 -30.45 12.92
CA GLU A 479 6.05 -30.56 13.82
C GLU A 479 4.82 -30.99 13.01
N THR A 480 4.13 -32.03 13.49
CA THR A 480 2.90 -32.48 12.84
C THR A 480 1.78 -31.45 13.02
N PRO A 481 0.80 -31.38 12.10
CA PRO A 481 -0.33 -30.44 12.24
C PRO A 481 -1.07 -30.61 13.58
N GLU A 482 -1.19 -31.84 14.07
CA GLU A 482 -1.85 -32.18 15.34
C GLU A 482 -1.07 -31.65 16.55
N GLU A 483 0.26 -31.83 16.59
CA GLU A 483 1.12 -31.27 17.64
C GLU A 483 1.01 -29.75 17.70
N ARG A 484 0.96 -29.09 16.52
CA ARG A 484 0.82 -27.63 16.45
C ARG A 484 -0.52 -27.14 16.99
N LEU A 485 -1.61 -27.84 16.67
CA LEU A 485 -2.94 -27.53 17.18
C LEU A 485 -2.92 -27.55 18.71
N THR A 486 -2.41 -28.62 19.32
CA THR A 486 -2.36 -28.73 20.80
C THR A 486 -1.54 -27.62 21.47
N ARG A 487 -0.51 -27.12 20.78
CA ARG A 487 0.34 -26.03 21.30
C ARG A 487 -0.31 -24.65 21.18
N LYS A 488 -1.01 -24.38 20.07
CA LYS A 488 -1.47 -23.03 19.71
C LYS A 488 -2.96 -22.80 19.97
N GLU A 489 -3.76 -23.85 20.17
CA GLU A 489 -5.21 -23.72 20.37
C GLU A 489 -5.58 -22.91 21.63
N SER A 490 -4.78 -23.01 22.69
CA SER A 490 -5.03 -22.29 23.94
C SER A 490 -4.64 -20.80 23.92
N ASP A 491 -4.06 -20.29 22.83
CA ASP A 491 -3.61 -18.90 22.76
C ASP A 491 -4.78 -17.95 22.43
N PRO A 492 -5.19 -17.05 23.36
CA PRO A 492 -6.27 -16.11 23.10
C PRO A 492 -5.88 -15.05 22.05
N ASN A 493 -4.60 -14.71 21.91
CA ASN A 493 -4.12 -13.61 21.04
C ASN A 493 -4.00 -14.01 19.56
N LEU A 494 -4.37 -15.24 19.24
CA LEU A 494 -4.21 -15.83 17.93
C LEU A 494 -5.48 -15.62 17.08
N ASP A 495 -5.26 -15.21 15.84
CA ASP A 495 -6.31 -14.87 14.87
C ASP A 495 -7.35 -16.02 14.72
N PRO A 496 -8.66 -15.70 14.72
CA PRO A 496 -9.74 -16.68 14.56
C PRO A 496 -9.66 -17.50 13.26
N HIS A 497 -9.25 -16.90 12.15
CA HIS A 497 -9.11 -17.62 10.88
C HIS A 497 -7.88 -18.53 10.90
N TYR A 498 -6.79 -18.13 11.54
CA TYR A 498 -5.65 -19.02 11.74
C TYR A 498 -5.98 -20.18 12.71
N LYS A 499 -6.79 -19.95 13.74
CA LYS A 499 -7.34 -21.04 14.58
C LYS A 499 -8.17 -22.02 13.75
N LEU A 500 -8.97 -21.53 12.80
CA LEU A 500 -9.72 -22.37 11.86
C LEU A 500 -8.78 -23.18 10.96
N MET A 501 -7.71 -22.57 10.44
CA MET A 501 -6.70 -23.29 9.66
C MET A 501 -6.00 -24.40 10.46
N LEU A 502 -5.73 -24.17 11.74
CA LEU A 502 -5.16 -25.18 12.64
C LEU A 502 -6.14 -26.34 12.87
N ARG A 503 -7.41 -26.04 13.13
CA ARG A 503 -8.48 -27.05 13.32
C ARG A 503 -8.70 -27.92 12.08
N ASN A 504 -8.58 -27.31 10.89
CA ASN A 504 -8.67 -28.00 9.61
C ASN A 504 -7.38 -28.73 9.21
N LEU A 505 -6.36 -28.74 10.09
CA LEU A 505 -5.10 -29.48 9.94
C LEU A 505 -4.34 -29.14 8.65
N TYR A 506 -4.37 -27.88 8.21
CA TYR A 506 -3.63 -27.49 7.02
C TYR A 506 -2.11 -27.66 7.20
N PRO A 507 -1.41 -28.25 6.20
CA PRO A 507 0.04 -28.29 6.21
C PRO A 507 0.58 -26.89 5.95
N GLU A 508 1.28 -26.33 6.93
CA GLU A 508 1.98 -25.06 6.76
C GLU A 508 3.33 -25.25 6.05
N VAL A 509 3.73 -24.23 5.31
CA VAL A 509 5.08 -24.15 4.73
C VAL A 509 6.11 -24.10 5.87
N PRO A 510 7.12 -24.98 5.91
CA PRO A 510 8.14 -24.94 6.95
C PRO A 510 8.97 -23.64 6.92
N THR A 511 9.36 -23.12 8.09
CA THR A 511 10.15 -21.87 8.20
C THR A 511 11.50 -21.95 7.46
N TRP A 512 12.10 -23.14 7.37
CA TRP A 512 13.37 -23.32 6.65
C TRP A 512 13.24 -23.08 5.15
N TRP A 513 12.04 -23.28 4.56
CA TRP A 513 11.82 -23.01 3.14
C TRP A 513 12.01 -21.52 2.83
N TRP A 514 11.45 -20.65 3.68
CA TRP A 514 11.65 -19.20 3.61
C TRP A 514 13.12 -18.82 3.83
N GLY A 515 13.82 -19.49 4.75
CA GLY A 515 15.26 -19.33 4.94
C GLY A 515 16.08 -19.67 3.68
N ILE A 516 15.73 -20.75 2.98
CA ILE A 516 16.37 -21.14 1.72
C ILE A 516 16.11 -20.09 0.63
N VAL A 517 14.88 -19.60 0.51
CA VAL A 517 14.53 -18.53 -0.44
C VAL A 517 15.38 -17.29 -0.18
N VAL A 518 15.52 -16.87 1.08
CA VAL A 518 16.40 -15.75 1.45
C VAL A 518 17.85 -16.03 1.05
N VAL A 519 18.40 -17.20 1.37
CA VAL A 519 19.81 -17.52 1.08
C VAL A 519 20.09 -17.60 -0.42
N ILE A 520 19.23 -18.25 -1.21
CA ILE A 520 19.39 -18.36 -2.67
C ILE A 520 19.29 -16.97 -3.30
N SER A 521 18.30 -16.19 -2.90
CA SER A 521 18.09 -14.84 -3.42
C SER A 521 19.25 -13.92 -3.04
N TRP A 522 19.75 -14.03 -1.80
CA TRP A 522 20.92 -13.30 -1.34
C TRP A 522 22.18 -13.66 -2.17
N ALA A 523 22.42 -14.94 -2.44
CA ALA A 523 23.53 -15.37 -3.29
C ALA A 523 23.41 -14.85 -4.73
N LEU A 524 22.19 -14.88 -5.29
CA LEU A 524 21.89 -14.32 -6.61
C LEU A 524 22.16 -12.81 -6.65
N GLY A 525 21.65 -12.07 -5.66
CA GLY A 525 21.86 -10.63 -5.52
C GLY A 525 23.34 -10.28 -5.41
N LEU A 526 24.11 -11.01 -4.59
CA LEU A 526 25.56 -10.83 -4.49
C LEU A 526 26.27 -11.10 -5.83
N GLY A 527 25.87 -12.15 -6.55
CA GLY A 527 26.39 -12.45 -7.88
C GLY A 527 26.10 -11.33 -8.89
N CYS A 528 24.89 -10.78 -8.88
CA CYS A 528 24.52 -9.64 -9.72
C CYS A 528 25.30 -8.37 -9.35
N LEU A 529 25.54 -8.10 -8.07
CA LEU A 529 26.34 -6.95 -7.63
C LEU A 529 27.75 -6.96 -8.23
N TYR A 530 28.41 -8.13 -8.19
CA TYR A 530 29.73 -8.29 -8.79
C TYR A 530 29.69 -8.31 -10.32
N GLY A 531 28.63 -8.87 -10.93
CA GLY A 531 28.44 -8.87 -12.37
C GLY A 531 28.14 -7.49 -12.97
N MET A 532 27.68 -6.54 -12.15
CA MET A 532 27.37 -5.15 -12.55
C MET A 532 28.53 -4.18 -12.29
N ASP A 533 29.70 -4.66 -11.86
CA ASP A 533 30.82 -3.83 -11.38
C ASP A 533 30.38 -2.76 -10.37
N SER A 534 29.40 -3.11 -9.53
CA SER A 534 28.89 -2.18 -8.53
C SER A 534 29.99 -1.82 -7.54
N THR A 535 30.12 -0.54 -7.21
CA THR A 535 31.10 -0.05 -6.22
C THR A 535 30.74 -0.41 -4.77
N LEU A 536 29.66 -1.19 -4.57
CA LEU A 536 29.17 -1.67 -3.28
C LEU A 536 29.94 -2.93 -2.82
N PRO A 537 30.55 -2.91 -1.61
CA PRO A 537 31.21 -4.10 -1.06
C PRO A 537 30.22 -5.13 -0.50
N TRP A 538 30.61 -6.41 -0.47
CA TRP A 538 29.78 -7.53 0.01
C TRP A 538 29.22 -7.33 1.44
N TRP A 539 30.00 -6.70 2.33
CA TRP A 539 29.56 -6.44 3.71
C TRP A 539 28.42 -5.41 3.76
N GLY A 540 28.37 -4.48 2.79
CA GLY A 540 27.29 -3.51 2.66
C GLY A 540 25.96 -4.20 2.32
N PHE A 541 26.03 -5.26 1.52
CA PHE A 541 24.87 -6.10 1.20
C PHE A 541 24.34 -6.84 2.44
N VAL A 542 25.24 -7.42 3.25
CA VAL A 542 24.87 -8.06 4.54
C VAL A 542 24.20 -7.06 5.48
N MET A 543 24.80 -5.87 5.67
CA MET A 543 24.24 -4.84 6.53
C MET A 543 22.86 -4.38 6.08
N SER A 544 22.64 -4.30 4.76
CA SER A 544 21.34 -3.96 4.19
C SER A 544 20.30 -5.01 4.55
N THR A 545 20.59 -6.30 4.31
CA THR A 545 19.68 -7.40 4.67
C THR A 545 19.36 -7.45 6.17
N VAL A 546 20.32 -7.15 7.04
CA VAL A 546 20.10 -7.09 8.50
C VAL A 546 19.20 -5.92 8.87
N LEU A 547 19.48 -4.72 8.36
CA LEU A 547 18.67 -3.54 8.64
C LEU A 547 17.24 -3.75 8.14
N THR A 548 17.11 -4.31 6.95
CA THR A 548 15.85 -4.74 6.36
C THR A 548 15.08 -5.70 7.27
N PHE A 549 15.71 -6.78 7.77
CA PHE A 549 15.06 -7.71 8.70
C PHE A 549 14.54 -7.00 9.97
N ILE A 550 15.31 -6.07 10.51
CA ILE A 550 14.92 -5.27 11.66
C ILE A 550 13.72 -4.39 11.29
N CYS A 551 13.82 -3.58 10.24
CA CYS A 551 12.76 -2.64 9.87
C CYS A 551 11.44 -3.36 9.58
N VAL A 552 11.47 -4.55 8.97
CA VAL A 552 10.27 -5.34 8.64
C VAL A 552 9.45 -5.67 9.87
N LEU A 553 10.13 -6.00 10.96
CA LEU A 553 9.48 -6.32 12.20
C LEU A 553 8.70 -5.12 12.78
N PHE A 554 9.22 -3.90 12.63
CA PHE A 554 8.59 -2.70 13.21
C PHE A 554 7.57 -2.07 12.27
N PHE A 555 7.99 -1.72 11.06
CA PHE A 555 7.13 -1.05 10.09
C PHE A 555 6.08 -2.00 9.50
N GLY A 556 6.39 -3.30 9.35
CA GLY A 556 5.40 -4.29 8.92
C GLY A 556 4.32 -4.50 9.98
N ALA A 557 4.69 -4.54 11.26
CA ALA A 557 3.73 -4.58 12.37
C ALA A 557 2.90 -3.29 12.45
N GLN A 558 3.51 -2.12 12.29
CA GLN A 558 2.79 -0.85 12.24
C GLN A 558 1.77 -0.82 11.09
N MET A 559 2.18 -1.23 9.88
CA MET A 559 1.30 -1.28 8.71
C MET A 559 0.16 -2.30 8.92
N GLY A 560 0.45 -3.47 9.51
CA GLY A 560 -0.56 -4.48 9.83
C GLY A 560 -1.61 -4.00 10.84
N ILE A 561 -1.22 -3.18 11.82
CA ILE A 561 -2.14 -2.65 12.84
C ILE A 561 -2.91 -1.42 12.34
N THR A 562 -2.19 -0.44 11.80
CA THR A 562 -2.75 0.89 11.51
C THR A 562 -3.20 1.07 10.06
N GLY A 563 -2.74 0.20 9.15
CA GLY A 563 -2.90 0.38 7.70
C GLY A 563 -2.02 1.48 7.10
N PHE A 564 -1.21 2.18 7.91
CA PHE A 564 -0.34 3.26 7.42
C PHE A 564 0.98 2.71 6.89
N GLN A 565 1.31 3.08 5.65
CA GLN A 565 2.56 2.70 5.00
C GLN A 565 3.57 3.85 5.09
N PHE A 566 4.66 3.65 5.82
CA PHE A 566 5.70 4.65 5.98
C PHE A 566 6.75 4.54 4.86
N ASN A 567 7.15 5.67 4.28
CA ASN A 567 8.20 5.69 3.25
C ASN A 567 9.60 5.71 3.90
N ILE A 568 10.31 4.58 3.80
CA ILE A 568 11.64 4.38 4.40
C ILE A 568 12.77 4.75 3.42
N GLN A 569 12.47 4.93 2.14
CA GLN A 569 13.46 5.15 1.08
C GLN A 569 14.43 6.30 1.41
N PRO A 570 14.00 7.53 1.79
CA PRO A 570 14.92 8.64 2.06
C PRO A 570 16.00 8.32 3.10
N ILE A 571 15.66 7.51 4.10
CA ILE A 571 16.56 7.14 5.20
C ILE A 571 17.55 6.08 4.76
N CYS A 572 17.09 5.11 3.97
CA CYS A 572 17.97 4.16 3.32
C CYS A 572 19.05 4.89 2.52
N GLN A 573 18.68 5.91 1.74
CA GLN A 573 19.63 6.68 0.92
C GLN A 573 20.54 7.54 1.78
N MET A 574 20.01 8.13 2.86
CA MET A 574 20.83 8.92 3.79
C MET A 574 21.89 8.06 4.47
N LEU A 575 21.49 6.93 5.07
CA LEU A 575 22.43 5.98 5.69
C LEU A 575 23.45 5.45 4.66
N ALA A 576 23.10 5.46 3.38
CA ALA A 576 23.91 4.93 2.29
C ALA A 576 24.95 5.93 1.85
N GLY A 577 24.56 7.18 1.66
CA GLY A 577 25.48 8.28 1.47
C GLY A 577 26.50 8.39 2.60
N TYR A 578 26.09 8.19 3.86
CA TYR A 578 27.03 8.21 4.98
C TYR A 578 28.02 7.04 5.01
N MET A 579 27.57 5.83 4.65
CA MET A 579 28.42 4.63 4.67
C MET A 579 29.33 4.52 3.44
N PHE A 580 28.89 5.04 2.29
CA PHE A 580 29.59 4.95 1.00
C PHE A 580 29.86 6.35 0.44
N GLN A 581 30.66 7.12 1.16
CA GLN A 581 30.99 8.50 0.79
C GLN A 581 31.63 8.57 -0.60
N GLY A 582 31.16 9.53 -1.41
CA GLY A 582 31.68 9.79 -2.75
C GLY A 582 31.27 8.78 -3.84
N ARG A 583 30.43 7.78 -3.52
CA ARG A 583 30.02 6.71 -4.45
C ARG A 583 28.50 6.69 -4.65
N PRO A 584 27.96 7.55 -5.54
CA PRO A 584 26.52 7.65 -5.75
C PRO A 584 25.90 6.36 -6.33
N LEU A 585 26.64 5.62 -7.16
CA LEU A 585 26.18 4.32 -7.67
C LEU A 585 26.07 3.25 -6.56
N ALA A 586 26.98 3.24 -5.59
CA ALA A 586 26.88 2.35 -4.43
C ALA A 586 25.66 2.69 -3.56
N ASN A 587 25.33 3.99 -3.47
CA ASN A 587 24.15 4.47 -2.76
C ASN A 587 22.86 3.92 -3.41
N MET A 588 22.71 4.11 -4.72
CA MET A 588 21.54 3.64 -5.48
C MET A 588 21.34 2.12 -5.42
N VAL A 589 22.42 1.35 -5.60
CA VAL A 589 22.35 -0.11 -5.56
C VAL A 589 21.99 -0.62 -4.16
N ARG A 590 22.42 0.07 -3.11
CA ARG A 590 22.03 -0.29 -1.75
C ARG A 590 20.56 0.06 -1.46
N ASP A 591 20.08 1.18 -1.96
CA ASP A 591 18.68 1.59 -1.81
C ASP A 591 17.72 0.57 -2.43
N MET A 592 18.06 0.04 -3.60
CA MET A 592 17.33 -1.06 -4.24
C MET A 592 17.16 -2.28 -3.32
N ILE A 593 18.12 -2.54 -2.43
CA ILE A 593 18.15 -3.73 -1.57
C ILE A 593 17.45 -3.45 -0.23
N LEU A 594 17.60 -2.23 0.29
CA LEU A 594 17.16 -1.84 1.62
C LEU A 594 15.70 -1.36 1.65
N SER A 595 15.27 -0.64 0.61
CA SER A 595 13.93 -0.04 0.53
C SER A 595 12.82 -1.04 0.21
N PHE A 596 13.14 -2.30 -0.08
CA PHE A 596 12.16 -3.22 -0.66
C PHE A 596 11.29 -3.98 0.35
N VAL A 597 11.75 -4.28 1.57
CA VAL A 597 11.07 -5.32 2.40
C VAL A 597 9.89 -4.76 3.21
N LEU A 598 9.50 -3.51 3.00
CA LEU A 598 8.43 -2.85 3.75
C LEU A 598 7.34 -2.23 2.91
N LEU A 599 7.36 -2.44 1.60
CA LEU A 599 6.43 -1.80 0.67
C LEU A 599 5.48 -2.78 -0.02
N ARG A 600 5.40 -4.03 0.43
CA ARG A 600 4.50 -5.06 -0.12
C ARG A 600 3.77 -5.85 0.94
#